data_AF-A0A6C0LAF1-F1
#
_entry.id   AF-A0A6C0LAF1-F1
#
_cell.length_a   1.000
_cell.length_b   1.000
_cell.length_c   1.000
_cell.angle_alpha   90.00
_cell.angle_beta   90.00
_cell.angle_gamma   90.00
#
_symmetry.space_group_name_H-M   'P 1'
#
loop_
_entity.id
_entity.type
_entity.pdbx_description
1 polymer ?
#
loop_
_entity_poly.entity_id
_entity_poly.type
_entity_poly.pdbx_seq_one_letter_code
_entity_poly.pdbx_strand_id
1 'polypeptide(L)'
;MPRDNLKLLNVSGKNNNCFFNSVYIAIKNNETFKEVFANASYDYKIHNGTQLRKYITEFLIYRSHKRFKSYLEMAQSLLKAISSDKARLLEMHDELMDVSQILSVNKIEIVSLIEAGILRADLSKNSSIQNLLEKHLPTEARMPSMPEFILTIQFVKDAFKVIILPIILGSSSSSQNPRTMNIINKYNYGKKRMTFDNDILRTMKIDIKNANIVNKIRSRIGEKFGDLNKKKGSSRMLYKANEYTYAIIITDQAHYQVLSLNGMNAKYYKASPYDDMSMFIYSTDNSFSFSQESVRSPPSYAEGLKM
;
A
#
# COMPACT_ATOMS: atom_id res chain seq x y z
N MET A 1 25.55 -17.05 8.89
CA MET A 1 24.50 -17.14 9.93
C MET A 1 23.19 -17.45 9.25
N PRO A 2 22.37 -18.39 9.75
CA PRO A 2 21.08 -18.69 9.15
C PRO A 2 20.25 -17.41 9.24
N ARG A 3 19.92 -16.79 8.10
CA ARG A 3 19.16 -15.55 8.07
C ARG A 3 17.73 -15.88 8.50
N ASP A 4 17.40 -15.64 9.76
CA ASP A 4 16.05 -15.79 10.27
C ASP A 4 15.04 -15.06 9.36
N ASN A 5 14.25 -15.90 8.70
CA ASN A 5 12.84 -15.84 8.35
C ASN A 5 12.26 -14.57 7.70
N LEU A 6 11.51 -14.83 6.63
CA LEU A 6 10.55 -13.91 6.02
C LEU A 6 9.64 -13.26 7.09
N LYS A 7 9.60 -11.92 7.15
CA LYS A 7 8.69 -11.16 8.01
C LYS A 7 7.63 -10.38 7.26
N LEU A 8 6.36 -10.62 7.59
CA LEU A 8 5.28 -9.75 7.14
C LEU A 8 5.01 -8.72 8.22
N LEU A 9 5.30 -7.47 7.91
CA LEU A 9 5.14 -6.29 8.76
C LEU A 9 3.75 -5.73 8.51
N ASN A 10 2.81 -6.07 9.40
CA ASN A 10 1.50 -5.48 9.34
C ASN A 10 1.56 -4.02 9.83
N VAL A 11 1.34 -3.07 8.92
CA VAL A 11 1.38 -1.62 9.17
C VAL A 11 -0.01 -1.01 9.32
N SER A 12 -1.02 -1.83 9.64
CA SER A 12 -2.40 -1.38 9.90
C SER A 12 -2.39 -0.24 10.94
N GLY A 13 -2.68 0.97 10.48
CA GLY A 13 -2.84 2.16 11.30
C GLY A 13 -4.30 2.45 11.60
N LYS A 14 -4.57 3.35 12.55
CA LYS A 14 -5.86 4.04 12.62
C LYS A 14 -6.14 4.73 11.27
N ASN A 15 -7.40 4.88 10.90
CA ASN A 15 -7.84 5.65 9.73
C ASN A 15 -7.40 5.05 8.37
N ASN A 16 -7.41 3.72 8.19
CA ASN A 16 -7.19 3.04 6.90
C ASN A 16 -5.95 3.47 6.08
N ASN A 17 -4.93 4.07 6.72
CA ASN A 17 -3.76 4.63 6.02
C ASN A 17 -2.65 3.59 5.73
N CYS A 18 -3.02 2.32 5.60
CA CYS A 18 -2.07 1.21 5.52
C CYS A 18 -1.17 1.26 4.28
N PHE A 19 -1.64 1.84 3.17
CA PHE A 19 -0.81 2.07 1.98
C PHE A 19 0.35 3.02 2.28
N PHE A 20 0.07 4.26 2.69
CA PHE A 20 1.12 5.23 2.96
C PHE A 20 1.98 4.86 4.17
N ASN A 21 1.44 4.14 5.15
CA ASN A 21 2.26 3.54 6.21
C ASN A 21 3.24 2.50 5.64
N SER A 22 2.80 1.67 4.68
CA SER A 22 3.68 0.69 4.02
C SER A 22 4.78 1.39 3.24
N VAL A 23 4.42 2.44 2.49
CA VAL A 23 5.38 3.25 1.74
C VAL A 23 6.37 3.92 2.69
N TYR A 24 5.89 4.52 3.79
CA TYR A 24 6.75 5.13 4.80
C TYR A 24 7.74 4.12 5.39
N ILE A 25 7.29 2.93 5.79
CA ILE A 25 8.20 1.87 6.27
C ILE A 25 9.24 1.51 5.21
N ALA A 26 8.85 1.45 3.93
CA ALA A 26 9.76 1.13 2.84
C ALA A 26 10.89 2.16 2.65
N ILE A 27 10.64 3.44 2.95
CA ILE A 27 11.57 4.54 2.63
C ILE A 27 12.19 5.24 3.84
N LYS A 28 11.63 5.13 5.05
CA LYS A 28 12.05 5.94 6.21
C LYS A 28 13.52 5.79 6.60
N ASN A 29 14.12 4.64 6.27
CA ASN A 29 15.51 4.33 6.56
C ASN A 29 16.44 4.52 5.35
N ASN A 30 15.92 5.04 4.23
CA ASN A 30 16.70 5.49 3.08
C ASN A 30 17.46 6.78 3.43
N GLU A 31 18.72 6.90 3.04
CA GLU A 31 19.55 8.05 3.44
C GLU A 31 19.04 9.37 2.84
N THR A 32 18.66 9.38 1.56
CA THR A 32 18.04 10.55 0.92
C THR A 32 16.74 10.96 1.62
N PHE A 33 15.91 9.99 2.03
CA PHE A 33 14.71 10.30 2.82
C PHE A 33 15.07 10.94 4.17
N LYS A 34 16.07 10.42 4.88
CA LYS A 34 16.50 10.97 6.16
C LYS A 34 17.02 12.39 6.01
N GLU A 35 17.88 12.65 5.02
CA GLU A 35 18.45 13.96 4.74
C GLU A 35 17.36 14.99 4.44
N VAL A 36 16.39 14.64 3.59
CA VAL A 36 15.38 15.57 3.11
C VAL A 36 14.22 15.75 4.10
N PHE A 37 13.84 14.73 4.86
CA PHE A 37 12.58 14.74 5.63
C PHE A 37 12.70 14.36 7.11
N ALA A 38 13.69 13.57 7.52
CA ALA A 38 13.80 13.16 8.93
C ALA A 38 14.72 14.09 9.75
N ASN A 39 15.83 14.50 9.14
CA ASN A 39 16.90 15.28 9.73
C ASN A 39 16.93 16.74 9.23
N ALA A 40 16.02 17.11 8.32
CA ALA A 40 15.97 18.45 7.78
C ALA A 40 15.72 19.49 8.88
N SER A 41 16.39 20.63 8.77
CA SER A 41 16.23 21.79 9.66
C SER A 41 14.92 22.57 9.43
N TYR A 42 14.17 22.23 8.38
CA TYR A 42 12.91 22.87 7.99
C TYR A 42 11.68 22.21 8.65
N ASP A 43 10.57 22.96 8.71
CA ASP A 43 9.32 22.60 9.41
C ASP A 43 8.57 21.37 8.86
N TYR A 44 8.97 20.83 7.71
CA TYR A 44 8.28 19.72 7.02
C TYR A 44 8.91 18.35 7.30
N LYS A 45 8.95 17.97 8.58
CA LYS A 45 9.43 16.65 8.97
C LYS A 45 8.37 15.56 8.76
N ILE A 46 8.77 14.44 8.15
CA ILE A 46 7.89 13.28 7.91
C ILE A 46 8.32 12.11 8.81
N HIS A 47 7.45 11.75 9.76
CA HIS A 47 7.68 10.71 10.76
C HIS A 47 6.67 9.55 10.71
N ASN A 48 5.66 9.64 9.85
CA ASN A 48 4.64 8.62 9.68
C ASN A 48 4.00 8.68 8.28
N GLY A 49 3.20 7.66 7.96
CA GLY A 49 2.49 7.57 6.68
C GLY A 49 1.42 8.65 6.48
N THR A 50 0.84 9.23 7.53
CA THR A 50 -0.16 10.31 7.39
C THR A 50 0.49 11.59 6.87
N GLN A 51 1.65 11.97 7.44
CA GLN A 51 2.45 13.09 6.97
C GLN A 51 2.97 12.85 5.55
N LEU A 52 3.43 11.62 5.27
CA LEU A 52 3.86 11.24 3.93
C LEU A 52 2.73 11.36 2.91
N ARG A 53 1.53 10.89 3.26
CA ARG A 53 0.33 11.03 2.43
C ARG A 53 0.09 12.49 2.08
N LYS A 54 0.02 13.37 3.07
CA LYS A 54 -0.22 14.80 2.86
C LYS A 54 0.77 15.39 1.84
N TYR A 55 2.07 15.17 2.08
CA TYR A 55 3.14 15.65 1.21
C TYR A 55 3.02 15.13 -0.23
N ILE A 56 2.81 13.82 -0.40
CA ILE A 56 2.68 13.23 -1.74
C ILE A 56 1.41 13.73 -2.41
N THR A 57 0.27 13.78 -1.72
CA THR A 57 -0.99 14.26 -2.31
C THR A 57 -0.90 15.71 -2.78
N GLU A 58 -0.26 16.59 -2.02
CA GLU A 58 0.02 17.97 -2.45
C GLU A 58 0.86 17.98 -3.73
N PHE A 59 1.92 17.18 -3.79
CA PHE A 59 2.74 17.03 -4.99
C PHE A 59 1.93 16.52 -6.20
N LEU A 60 1.06 15.53 -6.01
CA LEU A 60 0.25 14.94 -7.08
C LEU A 60 -0.77 15.91 -7.67
N ILE A 61 -1.41 16.72 -6.82
CA ILE A 61 -2.37 17.76 -7.22
C ILE A 61 -1.71 18.71 -8.23
N TYR A 62 -0.54 19.25 -7.89
CA TYR A 62 0.12 20.26 -8.70
C TYR A 62 0.83 19.71 -9.94
N ARG A 63 1.34 18.47 -9.90
CA ARG A 63 2.21 17.95 -10.98
C ARG A 63 1.61 16.85 -11.85
N SER A 64 0.50 16.22 -11.48
CA SER A 64 0.04 15.01 -12.17
C SER A 64 -1.48 14.81 -12.25
N HIS A 65 -2.29 15.84 -12.00
CA HIS A 65 -3.76 15.75 -12.00
C HIS A 65 -4.38 15.16 -13.28
N LYS A 66 -3.76 15.33 -14.46
CA LYS A 66 -4.24 14.73 -15.73
C LYS A 66 -4.32 13.20 -15.70
N ARG A 67 -3.50 12.54 -14.88
CA ARG A 67 -3.48 11.08 -14.72
C ARG A 67 -4.71 10.55 -13.98
N PHE A 68 -5.45 11.40 -13.29
CA PHE A 68 -6.69 11.04 -12.61
C PHE A 68 -7.92 11.09 -13.52
N LYS A 69 -7.84 11.73 -14.70
CA LYS A 69 -8.99 12.03 -15.55
C LYS A 69 -9.88 10.81 -15.80
N SER A 70 -9.32 9.72 -16.34
CA SER A 70 -10.11 8.52 -16.68
C SER A 70 -10.74 7.85 -15.46
N TYR A 71 -10.05 7.88 -14.30
CA TYR A 71 -10.62 7.38 -13.05
C TYR A 71 -11.80 8.23 -12.60
N LEU A 72 -11.65 9.56 -12.62
CA LEU A 72 -12.71 10.49 -12.24
C LEU A 72 -13.90 10.43 -13.20
N GLU A 73 -13.68 10.26 -14.51
CA GLU A 73 -14.75 10.09 -15.50
C GLU A 73 -15.54 8.81 -15.24
N MET A 74 -14.85 7.70 -14.97
CA MET A 74 -15.50 6.43 -14.61
C MET A 74 -16.31 6.57 -13.31
N ALA A 75 -15.73 7.16 -12.27
CA ALA A 75 -16.41 7.37 -11.00
C ALA A 75 -17.64 8.29 -11.16
N GLN A 76 -17.52 9.38 -11.92
CA GLN A 76 -18.62 10.30 -12.17
C GLN A 76 -19.77 9.60 -12.91
N SER A 77 -19.47 8.81 -13.95
CA SER A 77 -20.49 8.08 -14.71
C SER A 77 -21.22 7.05 -13.84
N LEU A 78 -20.49 6.26 -13.04
CA LEU A 78 -21.10 5.27 -12.13
C LEU A 78 -22.04 5.94 -11.11
N LEU A 79 -21.60 7.05 -10.51
CA LEU A 79 -22.42 7.77 -9.53
C LEU A 79 -23.66 8.41 -10.16
N LYS A 80 -23.52 9.04 -11.33
CA LYS A 80 -24.65 9.65 -12.06
C LYS A 80 -25.68 8.64 -12.52
N ALA A 81 -25.25 7.41 -12.84
CA ALA A 81 -26.16 6.32 -13.19
C ALA A 81 -27.06 5.91 -12.02
N ILE A 82 -26.59 6.08 -10.79
CA ILE A 82 -27.34 5.80 -9.56
C ILE A 82 -28.26 6.97 -9.21
N SER A 83 -27.70 8.18 -9.08
CA SER A 83 -28.45 9.40 -8.81
C SER A 83 -27.61 10.64 -9.12
N SER A 84 -28.26 11.72 -9.57
CA SER A 84 -27.61 13.04 -9.74
C SER A 84 -27.75 13.94 -8.50
N ASP A 85 -28.54 13.52 -7.51
CA ASP A 85 -28.72 14.23 -6.25
C ASP A 85 -27.68 13.74 -5.21
N LYS A 86 -26.89 14.69 -4.69
CA LYS A 86 -25.86 14.45 -3.66
C LYS A 86 -26.46 13.87 -2.38
N ALA A 87 -27.55 14.45 -1.86
CA ALA A 87 -28.12 14.04 -0.57
C ALA A 87 -28.64 12.61 -0.66
N ARG A 88 -29.39 12.31 -1.73
CA ARG A 88 -29.87 10.95 -2.02
C ARG A 88 -28.73 9.96 -2.17
N LEU A 89 -27.66 10.29 -2.91
CA LEU A 89 -26.52 9.38 -3.08
C LEU A 89 -25.86 9.00 -1.74
N LEU A 90 -25.74 9.95 -0.80
CA LEU A 90 -25.09 9.68 0.49
C LEU A 90 -25.90 8.73 1.38
N GLU A 91 -27.22 8.63 1.16
CA GLU A 91 -28.12 7.69 1.83
C GLU A 91 -28.07 6.28 1.22
N MET A 92 -27.64 6.14 -0.04
CA MET A 92 -27.61 4.89 -0.82
C MET A 92 -26.41 4.01 -0.48
N HIS A 93 -26.42 3.46 0.74
CA HIS A 93 -25.25 2.80 1.31
C HIS A 93 -24.74 1.58 0.54
N ASP A 94 -25.62 0.75 0.00
CA ASP A 94 -25.25 -0.49 -0.68
C ASP A 94 -24.73 -0.20 -2.10
N GLU A 95 -25.37 0.72 -2.81
CA GLU A 95 -24.95 1.13 -4.15
C GLU A 95 -23.59 1.83 -4.12
N LEU A 96 -23.31 2.63 -3.08
CA LEU A 96 -21.97 3.20 -2.89
C LEU A 96 -20.91 2.12 -2.58
N MET A 97 -21.30 1.02 -1.91
CA MET A 97 -20.41 -0.12 -1.72
C MET A 97 -20.12 -0.81 -3.06
N ASP A 98 -21.12 -1.00 -3.92
CA ASP A 98 -20.93 -1.59 -5.25
C ASP A 98 -20.00 -0.74 -6.13
N VAL A 99 -20.21 0.58 -6.15
CA VAL A 99 -19.29 1.51 -6.85
C VAL A 99 -17.87 1.40 -6.29
N SER A 100 -17.71 1.32 -4.97
CA SER A 100 -16.39 1.17 -4.35
C SER A 100 -15.70 -0.13 -4.76
N GLN A 101 -16.44 -1.24 -4.87
CA GLN A 101 -15.91 -2.52 -5.33
C GLN A 101 -15.48 -2.46 -6.80
N ILE A 102 -16.30 -1.89 -7.68
CA ILE A 102 -15.96 -1.71 -9.10
C ILE A 102 -14.67 -0.90 -9.26
N LEU A 103 -14.53 0.17 -8.47
CA LEU A 103 -13.35 1.03 -8.49
C LEU A 103 -12.18 0.49 -7.65
N SER A 104 -12.33 -0.67 -7.00
CA SER A 104 -11.32 -1.29 -6.12
C SER A 104 -10.80 -0.35 -5.03
N VAL A 105 -11.72 0.37 -4.39
CA VAL A 105 -11.46 1.33 -3.30
C VAL A 105 -12.46 1.09 -2.16
N ASN A 106 -12.31 1.81 -1.06
CA ASN A 106 -13.30 1.77 0.02
C ASN A 106 -14.42 2.79 -0.19
N LYS A 107 -15.54 2.63 0.52
CA LYS A 107 -16.66 3.59 0.46
C LYS A 107 -16.28 5.03 0.81
N ILE A 108 -15.29 5.22 1.70
CA ILE A 108 -14.80 6.54 2.09
C ILE A 108 -14.21 7.30 0.90
N GLU A 109 -13.54 6.61 -0.02
CA GLU A 109 -13.09 7.19 -1.29
C GLU A 109 -14.27 7.78 -2.08
N ILE A 110 -15.34 7.01 -2.22
CA ILE A 110 -16.52 7.39 -3.01
C ILE A 110 -17.27 8.55 -2.35
N VAL A 111 -17.47 8.49 -1.03
CA VAL A 111 -18.09 9.59 -0.26
C VAL A 111 -17.26 10.86 -0.41
N SER A 112 -15.93 10.78 -0.31
CA SER A 112 -15.06 11.94 -0.50
C SER A 112 -15.17 12.53 -1.91
N LEU A 113 -15.25 11.71 -2.96
CA LEU A 113 -15.48 12.21 -4.33
C LEU A 113 -16.82 12.94 -4.45
N ILE A 114 -17.90 12.40 -3.88
CA ILE A 114 -19.22 13.03 -3.83
C ILE A 114 -19.15 14.38 -3.11
N GLU A 115 -18.52 14.42 -1.95
CA GLU A 115 -18.37 15.65 -1.17
C GLU A 115 -17.48 16.70 -1.85
N ALA A 116 -16.43 16.26 -2.55
CA ALA A 116 -15.58 17.12 -3.37
C ALA A 116 -16.30 17.70 -4.60
N GLY A 117 -17.50 17.20 -4.93
CA GLY A 117 -18.35 17.72 -5.99
C GLY A 117 -18.20 17.02 -7.33
N ILE A 118 -17.77 15.75 -7.34
CA ILE A 118 -17.56 14.98 -8.59
C ILE A 118 -18.75 15.01 -9.53
N LEU A 119 -19.99 15.03 -9.04
CA LEU A 119 -21.21 14.99 -9.87
C LEU A 119 -21.34 16.22 -10.80
N ARG A 120 -20.85 17.37 -10.35
CA ARG A 120 -20.97 18.65 -11.06
C ARG A 120 -19.65 19.11 -11.70
N ALA A 121 -18.55 18.40 -11.44
CA ALA A 121 -17.24 18.74 -11.96
C ALA A 121 -17.19 18.56 -13.50
N ASP A 122 -16.70 19.59 -14.19
CA ASP A 122 -16.39 19.52 -15.62
C ASP A 122 -15.01 18.86 -15.81
N LEU A 123 -15.00 17.55 -16.08
CA LEU A 123 -13.76 16.77 -16.20
C LEU A 123 -13.02 16.98 -17.52
N SER A 124 -13.53 17.84 -18.41
CA SER A 124 -12.79 18.31 -19.58
C SER A 124 -11.75 19.39 -19.21
N LYS A 125 -11.95 20.08 -18.09
CA LYS A 125 -11.10 21.21 -17.64
C LYS A 125 -10.13 20.78 -16.55
N ASN A 126 -8.83 21.05 -16.77
CA ASN A 126 -7.78 20.74 -15.79
C ASN A 126 -7.99 21.45 -14.44
N SER A 127 -8.47 22.70 -14.45
CA SER A 127 -8.75 23.47 -13.23
C SER A 127 -9.86 22.84 -12.39
N SER A 128 -10.89 22.31 -13.04
CA SER A 128 -11.99 21.59 -12.39
C SER A 128 -11.52 20.29 -11.75
N ILE A 129 -10.68 19.52 -12.47
CA ILE A 129 -10.02 18.32 -11.91
C ILE A 129 -9.15 18.69 -10.71
N GLN A 130 -8.33 19.73 -10.82
CA GLN A 130 -7.45 20.17 -9.74
C GLN A 130 -8.25 20.57 -8.49
N ASN A 131 -9.27 21.41 -8.63
CA ASN A 131 -10.14 21.83 -7.52
C ASN A 131 -10.81 20.65 -6.83
N LEU A 132 -11.20 19.62 -7.60
CA LEU A 132 -11.75 18.39 -7.05
C LEU A 132 -10.70 17.62 -6.24
N LEU A 133 -9.51 17.43 -6.80
CA LEU A 133 -8.42 16.71 -6.14
C LEU A 133 -7.92 17.42 -4.88
N GLU A 134 -7.91 18.76 -4.86
CA GLU A 134 -7.57 19.57 -3.68
C GLU A 134 -8.50 19.31 -2.49
N LYS A 135 -9.78 19.05 -2.75
CA LYS A 135 -10.76 18.71 -1.70
C LYS A 135 -10.73 17.22 -1.35
N HIS A 136 -10.53 16.38 -2.35
CA HIS A 136 -10.64 14.94 -2.25
C HIS A 136 -9.38 14.28 -1.64
N LEU A 137 -8.20 14.58 -2.18
CA LEU A 137 -6.99 13.86 -1.81
C LEU A 137 -6.56 14.00 -0.34
N PRO A 138 -6.80 15.12 0.35
CA PRO A 138 -6.49 15.24 1.78
C PRO A 138 -7.39 14.41 2.70
N THR A 139 -8.58 13.95 2.25
CA THR A 139 -9.52 13.24 3.13
C THR A 139 -8.91 11.97 3.73
N GLU A 140 -8.90 11.87 5.05
CA GLU A 140 -8.36 10.71 5.76
C GLU A 140 -9.17 9.43 5.50
N ALA A 141 -8.58 8.27 5.81
CA ALA A 141 -9.23 6.96 5.70
C ALA A 141 -9.72 6.51 4.33
N ARG A 142 -9.63 7.33 3.29
CA ARG A 142 -9.74 6.86 1.91
C ARG A 142 -8.63 5.87 1.60
N MET A 143 -8.99 4.87 0.81
CA MET A 143 -8.02 4.04 0.11
C MET A 143 -7.53 4.80 -1.13
N PRO A 144 -6.22 4.81 -1.43
CA PRO A 144 -5.72 5.47 -2.63
C PRO A 144 -6.35 4.87 -3.89
N SER A 145 -6.85 5.72 -4.78
CA SER A 145 -7.27 5.31 -6.12
C SER A 145 -6.07 4.78 -6.92
N MET A 146 -6.34 4.01 -7.99
CA MET A 146 -5.27 3.45 -8.83
C MET A 146 -4.28 4.50 -9.37
N PRO A 147 -4.72 5.70 -9.83
CA PRO A 147 -3.79 6.76 -10.20
C PRO A 147 -2.93 7.26 -9.03
N GLU A 148 -3.52 7.46 -7.85
CA GLU A 148 -2.80 7.87 -6.62
C GLU A 148 -1.74 6.83 -6.25
N PHE A 149 -2.11 5.55 -6.31
CA PHE A 149 -1.21 4.42 -6.07
C PHE A 149 -0.02 4.39 -7.04
N ILE A 150 -0.28 4.45 -8.35
CA ILE A 150 0.77 4.40 -9.40
C ILE A 150 1.73 5.58 -9.24
N LEU A 151 1.19 6.79 -9.08
CA LEU A 151 2.01 7.99 -9.00
C LEU A 151 2.83 8.05 -7.71
N THR A 152 2.28 7.55 -6.59
CA THR A 152 3.02 7.42 -5.34
C THR A 152 4.22 6.48 -5.49
N ILE A 153 4.03 5.30 -6.10
CA ILE A 153 5.14 4.37 -6.34
C ILE A 153 6.17 4.96 -7.30
N GLN A 154 5.73 5.67 -8.34
CA GLN A 154 6.62 6.34 -9.28
C GLN A 154 7.45 7.43 -8.59
N PHE A 155 6.83 8.26 -7.73
CA PHE A 155 7.51 9.25 -6.91
C PHE A 155 8.60 8.60 -6.05
N VAL A 156 8.28 7.51 -5.37
CA VAL A 156 9.22 6.78 -4.51
C VAL A 156 10.42 6.23 -5.30
N LYS A 157 10.16 5.66 -6.48
CA LYS A 157 11.20 5.17 -7.37
C LYS A 157 12.14 6.28 -7.82
N ASP A 158 11.59 7.41 -8.22
CA ASP A 158 12.37 8.50 -8.81
C ASP A 158 13.18 9.26 -7.74
N ALA A 159 12.54 9.54 -6.59
CA ALA A 159 13.14 10.32 -5.51
C ALA A 159 14.11 9.52 -4.64
N PHE A 160 13.80 8.25 -4.34
CA PHE A 160 14.56 7.47 -3.35
C PHE A 160 15.27 6.24 -3.93
N LYS A 161 15.13 5.99 -5.23
CA LYS A 161 15.66 4.78 -5.90
C LYS A 161 15.17 3.48 -5.23
N VAL A 162 13.93 3.50 -4.74
CA VAL A 162 13.26 2.31 -4.17
C VAL A 162 12.18 1.85 -5.14
N ILE A 163 12.29 0.64 -5.67
CA ILE A 163 11.24 0.00 -6.47
C ILE A 163 10.29 -0.74 -5.53
N ILE A 164 9.03 -0.29 -5.49
CA ILE A 164 7.97 -0.98 -4.76
C ILE A 164 7.35 -2.04 -5.66
N LEU A 165 7.37 -3.29 -5.21
CA LEU A 165 6.75 -4.44 -5.86
C LEU A 165 5.44 -4.81 -5.15
N PRO A 166 4.28 -4.38 -5.67
CA PRO A 166 3.01 -4.78 -5.10
C PRO A 166 2.66 -6.21 -5.51
N ILE A 167 2.53 -7.08 -4.52
CA ILE A 167 2.12 -8.48 -4.66
C ILE A 167 0.69 -8.57 -4.15
N ILE A 168 -0.23 -8.72 -5.09
CA ILE A 168 -1.62 -8.99 -4.72
C ILE A 168 -1.68 -10.44 -4.25
N LEU A 169 -2.29 -10.72 -3.10
CA LEU A 169 -2.60 -12.07 -2.60
C LEU A 169 -4.12 -12.18 -2.44
N GLY A 170 -4.86 -12.25 -3.56
CA GLY A 170 -6.33 -12.32 -3.50
C GLY A 170 -7.12 -12.02 -4.77
N SER A 171 -6.50 -11.62 -5.89
CA SER A 171 -7.23 -11.31 -7.12
C SER A 171 -7.89 -12.56 -7.76
N SER A 172 -9.19 -12.42 -8.02
CA SER A 172 -10.25 -13.40 -8.30
C SER A 172 -10.33 -13.92 -9.74
N SER A 173 -10.77 -15.18 -9.93
CA SER A 173 -11.67 -15.65 -11.03
C SER A 173 -11.75 -17.18 -11.14
N SER A 174 -10.81 -17.93 -10.57
CA SER A 174 -10.91 -19.38 -10.45
C SER A 174 -11.20 -19.78 -9.00
N SER A 175 -12.27 -20.53 -8.83
CA SER A 175 -12.58 -21.32 -7.63
C SER A 175 -11.30 -21.98 -7.09
N GLN A 176 -10.75 -21.44 -5.98
CA GLN A 176 -9.95 -22.15 -4.94
C GLN A 176 -9.09 -21.23 -4.03
N ASN A 177 -8.84 -19.95 -4.36
CA ASN A 177 -7.78 -19.16 -3.69
C ASN A 177 -8.14 -17.97 -2.74
N PRO A 178 -9.35 -17.82 -2.15
CA PRO A 178 -9.60 -16.80 -1.11
C PRO A 178 -8.93 -17.12 0.25
N ARG A 179 -8.19 -18.22 0.39
CA ARG A 179 -7.64 -18.69 1.67
C ARG A 179 -6.30 -18.04 2.06
N THR A 180 -5.47 -17.58 1.12
CA THR A 180 -4.07 -17.21 1.41
C THR A 180 -3.98 -16.03 2.38
N MET A 181 -4.61 -14.89 2.08
CA MET A 181 -4.58 -13.72 2.96
C MET A 181 -5.39 -13.96 4.24
N ASN A 182 -6.48 -14.71 4.17
CA ASN A 182 -7.27 -15.09 5.35
C ASN A 182 -6.47 -15.94 6.34
N ILE A 183 -5.66 -16.89 5.87
CA ILE A 183 -4.76 -17.70 6.71
C ILE A 183 -3.69 -16.81 7.36
N ILE A 184 -3.09 -15.90 6.59
CA ILE A 184 -2.09 -14.93 7.10
C ILE A 184 -2.71 -14.02 8.16
N ASN A 185 -3.89 -13.46 7.88
CA ASN A 185 -4.61 -12.57 8.80
C ASN A 185 -5.03 -13.32 10.07
N LYS A 186 -5.58 -14.54 9.95
CA LYS A 186 -5.94 -15.39 11.09
C LYS A 186 -4.73 -15.63 12.00
N TYR A 187 -3.57 -15.93 11.43
CA TYR A 187 -2.33 -16.09 12.18
C TYR A 187 -1.89 -14.80 12.89
N ASN A 188 -1.94 -13.66 12.19
CA ASN A 188 -1.56 -12.36 12.76
C ASN A 188 -2.49 -11.90 13.89
N TYR A 189 -3.80 -12.01 13.71
CA TYR A 189 -4.79 -11.65 14.74
C TYR A 189 -4.81 -12.66 15.90
N GLY A 190 -4.61 -13.96 15.61
CA GLY A 190 -4.50 -15.02 16.61
C GLY A 190 -3.36 -14.74 17.60
N LYS A 191 -2.17 -14.37 17.12
CA LYS A 191 -1.02 -13.99 17.97
C LYS A 191 -1.31 -12.90 18.99
N LYS A 192 -2.14 -11.91 18.63
CA LYS A 192 -2.43 -10.76 19.51
C LYS A 192 -3.47 -11.10 20.57
N ARG A 193 -4.41 -11.99 20.27
CA ARG A 193 -5.53 -12.35 21.15
C ARG A 193 -5.24 -13.57 22.02
N MET A 194 -4.32 -14.44 21.61
CA MET A 194 -4.01 -15.71 22.28
C MET A 194 -2.63 -15.61 22.93
N THR A 195 -2.58 -15.07 24.15
CA THR A 195 -1.35 -14.96 24.95
C THR A 195 -0.86 -16.30 25.51
N PHE A 196 -1.65 -17.39 25.44
CA PHE A 196 -1.34 -18.65 26.15
C PHE A 196 -1.57 -19.96 25.38
N ASP A 197 -1.98 -19.94 24.11
CA ASP A 197 -2.28 -21.19 23.38
C ASP A 197 -1.27 -21.47 22.25
N ASN A 198 -0.13 -22.04 22.64
CA ASN A 198 0.98 -22.37 21.75
C ASN A 198 0.60 -23.42 20.68
N ASP A 199 -0.38 -24.29 20.95
CA ASP A 199 -0.80 -25.35 20.05
C ASP A 199 -1.68 -24.80 18.91
N ILE A 200 -2.53 -23.82 19.19
CA ILE A 200 -3.27 -23.09 18.15
C ILE A 200 -2.31 -22.32 17.24
N LEU A 201 -1.31 -21.63 17.80
CA LEU A 201 -0.30 -20.91 17.00
C LEU A 201 0.55 -21.87 16.16
N ARG A 202 0.88 -23.06 16.67
CA ARG A 202 1.57 -24.12 15.93
C ARG A 202 0.72 -24.62 14.76
N THR A 203 -0.56 -24.87 15.00
CA THR A 203 -1.51 -25.32 13.97
C THR A 203 -1.66 -24.27 12.85
N MET A 204 -1.79 -22.99 13.20
CA MET A 204 -1.85 -21.92 12.20
C MET A 204 -0.54 -21.77 11.40
N LYS A 205 0.64 -22.03 12.01
CA LYS A 205 1.91 -22.11 11.25
C LYS A 205 1.91 -23.28 10.26
N ILE A 206 1.34 -24.42 10.66
CA ILE A 206 1.19 -25.59 9.78
C ILE A 206 0.26 -25.25 8.62
N ASP A 207 -0.84 -24.54 8.85
CA ASP A 207 -1.74 -24.09 7.77
C ASP A 207 -1.02 -23.22 6.73
N ILE A 208 -0.15 -22.31 7.18
CA ILE A 208 0.66 -21.46 6.29
C ILE A 208 1.63 -22.31 5.46
N LYS A 209 2.28 -23.32 6.08
CA LYS A 209 3.18 -24.25 5.40
C LYS A 209 2.42 -25.11 4.38
N ASN A 210 1.32 -25.74 4.78
CA ASN A 210 0.50 -26.62 3.95
C ASN A 210 -0.12 -25.85 2.76
N ALA A 211 -0.55 -24.61 2.97
CA ALA A 211 -1.05 -23.75 1.90
C ALA A 211 0.04 -23.21 0.95
N ASN A 212 1.31 -23.56 1.22
CA ASN A 212 2.48 -23.23 0.43
C ASN A 212 2.64 -21.72 0.18
N ILE A 213 2.31 -20.91 1.19
CA ILE A 213 2.16 -19.45 1.06
C ILE A 213 3.49 -18.79 0.68
N VAL A 214 4.60 -19.20 1.28
CA VAL A 214 5.93 -18.62 1.03
C VAL A 214 6.34 -18.83 -0.44
N ASN A 215 6.16 -20.04 -0.98
CA ASN A 215 6.45 -20.32 -2.39
C ASN A 215 5.55 -19.49 -3.31
N LYS A 216 4.25 -19.33 -3.01
CA LYS A 216 3.35 -18.47 -3.80
C LYS A 216 3.81 -17.01 -3.82
N ILE A 217 4.24 -16.47 -2.67
CA ILE A 217 4.81 -15.12 -2.58
C ILE A 217 6.08 -15.03 -3.42
N ARG A 218 7.00 -16.00 -3.26
CA ARG A 218 8.25 -16.07 -4.01
C ARG A 218 8.03 -16.10 -5.52
N SER A 219 7.12 -16.94 -6.02
CA SER A 219 6.77 -17.01 -7.44
C SER A 219 6.23 -15.68 -7.98
N ARG A 220 5.28 -15.03 -7.27
CA ARG A 220 4.72 -13.73 -7.71
C ARG A 220 5.77 -12.62 -7.71
N ILE A 221 6.69 -12.64 -6.74
CA ILE A 221 7.84 -11.72 -6.74
C ILE A 221 8.74 -12.01 -7.93
N GLY A 222 9.09 -13.28 -8.17
CA GLY A 222 9.92 -13.72 -9.29
C GLY A 222 9.33 -13.33 -10.66
N GLU A 223 8.01 -13.44 -10.84
CA GLU A 223 7.30 -13.00 -12.04
C GLU A 223 7.45 -11.49 -12.26
N LYS A 224 7.13 -10.66 -11.25
CA LYS A 224 7.24 -9.20 -11.36
C LYS A 224 8.68 -8.73 -11.51
N PHE A 225 9.60 -9.36 -10.79
CA PHE A 225 11.03 -9.08 -10.88
C PHE A 225 11.57 -9.46 -12.26
N GLY A 226 11.18 -10.63 -12.77
CA GLY A 226 11.48 -11.10 -14.12
C GLY A 226 10.92 -10.18 -15.20
N ASP A 227 9.67 -9.72 -15.08
CA ASP A 227 9.05 -8.80 -16.05
C ASP A 227 9.73 -7.43 -16.10
N LEU A 228 10.18 -6.92 -14.95
CA LEU A 228 11.00 -5.71 -14.89
C LEU A 228 12.32 -5.88 -15.65
N ASN A 229 12.91 -7.08 -15.58
CA ASN A 229 14.18 -7.39 -16.24
C ASN A 229 14.01 -7.76 -17.73
N LYS A 230 12.89 -8.41 -18.11
CA LYS A 230 12.59 -8.85 -19.48
C LYS A 230 12.21 -7.71 -20.42
N LYS A 231 11.55 -6.65 -19.93
CA LYS A 231 11.06 -5.55 -20.78
C LYS A 231 12.16 -4.69 -21.44
N LYS A 232 13.44 -4.86 -21.11
CA LYS A 232 14.56 -4.13 -21.73
C LYS A 232 15.84 -4.97 -21.74
N GLY A 233 16.01 -5.82 -22.75
CA GLY A 233 17.20 -6.68 -22.90
C GLY A 233 18.50 -5.88 -23.07
N SER A 234 19.44 -6.01 -22.12
CA SER A 234 20.90 -5.87 -22.29
C SER A 234 21.63 -5.93 -20.94
N SER A 235 22.90 -6.29 -20.96
CA SER A 235 23.84 -6.33 -19.81
C SER A 235 23.93 -5.00 -19.03
N ARG A 236 23.49 -3.88 -19.62
CA ARG A 236 23.34 -2.58 -18.96
C ARG A 236 22.28 -2.58 -17.85
N MET A 237 21.34 -3.53 -17.85
CA MET A 237 20.25 -3.60 -16.85
C MET A 237 20.65 -4.29 -15.54
N LEU A 238 21.58 -5.25 -15.53
CA LEU A 238 22.14 -5.75 -14.26
C LEU A 238 22.79 -4.61 -13.47
N TYR A 239 23.51 -3.74 -14.19
CA TYR A 239 24.10 -2.53 -13.61
C TYR A 239 23.04 -1.57 -13.06
N LYS A 240 21.95 -1.33 -13.81
CA LYS A 240 20.83 -0.46 -13.36
C LYS A 240 19.97 -1.08 -12.26
N ALA A 241 19.81 -2.39 -12.23
CA ALA A 241 19.04 -3.08 -11.19
C ALA A 241 19.73 -2.95 -9.82
N ASN A 242 21.07 -2.92 -9.82
CA ASN A 242 21.88 -2.66 -8.64
C ASN A 242 21.84 -1.20 -8.17
N GLU A 243 21.36 -0.25 -9.00
CA GLU A 243 21.13 1.15 -8.59
C GLU A 243 19.87 1.30 -7.72
N TYR A 244 19.01 0.28 -7.69
CA TYR A 244 17.77 0.29 -6.93
C TYR A 244 17.79 -0.66 -5.74
N THR A 245 17.03 -0.30 -4.72
CA THR A 245 16.58 -1.23 -3.68
C THR A 245 15.11 -1.57 -3.91
N TYR A 246 14.67 -2.71 -3.38
CA TYR A 246 13.38 -3.29 -3.67
C TYR A 246 12.59 -3.49 -2.38
N ALA A 247 11.41 -2.86 -2.32
CA ALA A 247 10.46 -3.07 -1.24
C ALA A 247 9.29 -3.90 -1.74
N ILE A 248 8.86 -4.89 -0.98
CA ILE A 248 7.72 -5.73 -1.35
C ILE A 248 6.53 -5.33 -0.48
N ILE A 249 5.42 -4.98 -1.15
CA ILE A 249 4.15 -4.71 -0.47
C ILE A 249 3.17 -5.83 -0.82
N ILE A 250 2.71 -6.56 0.18
CA ILE A 250 1.62 -7.53 0.06
C ILE A 250 0.29 -6.79 0.19
N THR A 251 -0.67 -7.08 -0.67
CA THR A 251 -2.00 -6.48 -0.62
C THR A 251 -3.12 -7.42 -1.05
N ASP A 252 -4.31 -7.25 -0.49
CA ASP A 252 -5.57 -7.82 -0.96
C ASP A 252 -6.45 -6.78 -1.66
N GLN A 253 -5.86 -5.65 -2.08
CA GLN A 253 -6.55 -4.46 -2.60
C GLN A 253 -7.45 -3.75 -1.58
N ALA A 254 -7.35 -4.06 -0.29
CA ALA A 254 -7.97 -3.28 0.79
C ALA A 254 -6.96 -2.93 1.89
N HIS A 255 -5.97 -3.80 2.09
CA HIS A 255 -4.92 -3.71 3.08
C HIS A 255 -3.56 -3.80 2.41
N TYR A 256 -2.59 -3.08 2.96
CA TYR A 256 -1.20 -3.08 2.48
C TYR A 256 -0.27 -3.40 3.65
N GLN A 257 0.68 -4.30 3.43
CA GLN A 257 1.64 -4.76 4.41
C GLN A 257 3.03 -4.90 3.78
N VAL A 258 4.09 -4.62 4.53
CA VAL A 258 5.46 -4.70 4.01
C VAL A 258 6.05 -6.07 4.28
N LEU A 259 6.69 -6.67 3.29
CA LEU A 259 7.41 -7.94 3.43
C LEU A 259 8.92 -7.67 3.58
N SER A 260 9.50 -8.16 4.66
CA SER A 260 10.94 -8.18 4.94
C SER A 260 11.49 -9.57 4.61
N LEU A 261 12.40 -9.61 3.65
CA LEU A 261 13.05 -10.84 3.19
C LEU A 261 14.18 -11.33 4.11
N ASN A 262 14.60 -10.49 5.05
CA ASN A 262 15.75 -10.69 5.93
C ASN A 262 15.36 -10.63 7.42
N GLY A 263 14.07 -10.77 7.73
CA GLY A 263 13.57 -10.79 9.10
C GLY A 263 13.76 -9.48 9.88
N MET A 264 14.01 -8.36 9.20
CA MET A 264 14.01 -7.04 9.83
C MET A 264 12.61 -6.69 10.35
N ASN A 265 12.58 -6.13 11.56
CA ASN A 265 11.38 -5.54 12.14
C ASN A 265 11.07 -4.18 11.47
N ALA A 266 9.87 -3.61 11.66
CA ALA A 266 9.51 -2.39 10.94
C ALA A 266 10.35 -1.19 11.40
N LYS A 267 10.86 -1.16 12.62
CA LYS A 267 11.79 -0.10 13.09
C LYS A 267 13.04 0.00 12.22
N TYR A 268 13.69 -1.13 11.94
CA TYR A 268 14.98 -1.18 11.23
C TYR A 268 14.87 -1.59 9.76
N TYR A 269 13.65 -1.78 9.24
CA TYR A 269 13.41 -2.21 7.87
C TYR A 269 14.17 -1.36 6.85
N LYS A 270 14.85 -2.02 5.92
CA LYS A 270 15.43 -1.42 4.71
C LYS A 270 14.96 -2.22 3.50
N ALA A 271 14.66 -1.52 2.41
CA ALA A 271 14.40 -2.14 1.12
C ALA A 271 15.60 -3.02 0.71
N SER A 272 15.32 -4.20 0.16
CA SER A 272 16.33 -5.22 -0.12
C SER A 272 17.12 -4.88 -1.38
N PRO A 273 18.46 -5.03 -1.40
CA PRO A 273 19.23 -4.94 -2.63
C PRO A 273 18.84 -6.06 -3.61
N TYR A 274 19.27 -5.92 -4.87
CA TYR A 274 19.04 -6.89 -5.93
C TYR A 274 19.46 -8.32 -5.54
N ASP A 275 20.61 -8.47 -4.87
CA ASP A 275 21.13 -9.78 -4.49
C ASP A 275 20.26 -10.45 -3.42
N ASP A 276 19.80 -9.71 -2.41
CA ASP A 276 18.90 -10.24 -1.38
C ASP A 276 17.55 -10.67 -1.98
N MET A 277 17.03 -9.90 -2.95
CA MET A 277 15.84 -10.26 -3.72
C MET A 277 16.04 -11.55 -4.51
N SER A 278 17.14 -11.63 -5.27
CA SER A 278 17.49 -12.80 -6.09
C SER A 278 17.69 -14.04 -5.21
N MET A 279 18.43 -13.92 -4.11
CA MET A 279 18.61 -14.99 -3.14
C MET A 279 17.27 -15.48 -2.60
N PHE A 280 16.36 -14.58 -2.25
CA PHE A 280 15.03 -14.99 -1.78
C PHE A 280 14.23 -15.72 -2.87
N ILE A 281 14.28 -15.24 -4.12
CA ILE A 281 13.56 -15.83 -5.28
C ILE A 281 14.04 -17.24 -5.61
N TYR A 282 15.33 -17.54 -5.41
CA TYR A 282 15.91 -18.85 -5.70
C TYR A 282 16.13 -19.73 -4.46
N SER A 283 15.80 -19.22 -3.27
CA SER A 283 15.95 -19.97 -2.02
C SER A 283 14.96 -21.13 -1.91
N THR A 284 15.44 -22.22 -1.33
CA THR A 284 14.62 -23.36 -0.88
C THR A 284 14.12 -23.19 0.56
N ASP A 285 14.62 -22.19 1.29
CA ASP A 285 14.22 -21.90 2.66
C ASP A 285 12.81 -21.31 2.72
N ASN A 286 11.94 -21.94 3.51
CA ASN A 286 10.55 -21.56 3.71
C ASN A 286 10.28 -21.10 5.15
N SER A 287 11.33 -20.70 5.86
CA SER A 287 11.26 -20.14 7.18
C SER A 287 10.53 -18.77 7.17
N PHE A 288 9.56 -18.59 8.06
CA PHE A 288 8.75 -17.36 8.14
C PHE A 288 8.37 -17.01 9.58
N SER A 289 8.10 -15.74 9.80
CA SER A 289 7.46 -15.23 11.00
C SER A 289 6.61 -14.02 10.63
N PHE A 290 5.32 -13.99 10.94
CA PHE A 290 4.52 -12.78 10.70
C PHE A 290 4.42 -11.96 11.98
N SER A 291 4.58 -10.64 11.87
CA SER A 291 4.62 -9.70 12.98
C SER A 291 3.62 -8.58 12.77
N GLN A 292 2.93 -8.20 13.85
CA GLN A 292 2.09 -7.02 13.85
C GLN A 292 2.85 -5.87 14.50
N GLU A 293 3.19 -4.85 13.73
CA GLU A 293 3.80 -3.63 14.24
C GLU A 293 2.88 -2.44 13.95
N SER A 294 2.23 -1.95 15.00
CA SER A 294 1.44 -0.72 14.88
C SER A 294 2.40 0.45 14.67
N VAL A 295 2.47 0.93 13.42
CA VAL A 295 3.11 2.21 13.11
C VAL A 295 2.12 3.29 13.56
N ARG A 296 2.21 3.70 14.83
CA ARG A 296 1.36 4.78 15.37
C ARG A 296 1.67 6.06 14.59
N SER A 297 0.67 6.61 13.90
CA SER A 297 0.62 8.06 13.73
C SER A 297 0.49 8.64 15.15
N PRO A 298 1.32 9.61 15.56
CA PRO A 298 1.05 10.35 16.78
C PRO A 298 -0.37 10.93 16.70
N PRO A 299 -1.07 11.11 17.83
CA PRO A 299 -2.32 11.85 17.84
C PRO A 299 -2.14 13.17 17.08
N SER A 300 -3.13 13.55 16.28
CA SER A 300 -3.15 14.88 15.69
C SER A 300 -3.08 15.92 16.82
N TYR A 301 -2.57 17.12 16.55
CA TYR A 301 -2.46 18.19 17.56
C TYR A 301 -3.79 18.46 18.29
N ALA A 302 -4.93 18.15 17.65
CA ALA A 302 -6.27 18.24 18.22
C ALA A 302 -6.61 17.14 19.27
N GLU A 303 -5.94 15.99 19.22
CA GLU A 303 -6.09 14.90 20.21
C GLU A 303 -5.13 15.07 21.41
N GLY A 304 -4.00 15.78 21.24
CA GLY A 304 -3.07 16.08 22.34
C GLY A 304 -3.55 17.14 23.33
N LEU A 305 -4.58 17.92 22.95
CA LEU A 305 -5.24 18.91 23.81
C LEU A 305 -6.39 18.33 24.65
N LYS A 306 -6.64 17.01 24.55
CA LYS A 306 -7.69 16.30 25.30
C LYS A 306 -7.13 15.29 26.32
N MET A 307 -5.83 15.34 26.60
CA MET A 307 -5.20 14.61 27.72
C MET A 307 -4.71 15.59 28.77
#